data_AF-A0A9P5XZI0-F1
#
_entry.id   AF-A0A9P5XZI0-F1
#
_cell.length_a   1.000
_cell.length_b   1.000
_cell.length_c   1.000
_cell.angle_alpha   90.00
_cell.angle_beta   90.00
_cell.angle_gamma   90.00
#
_symmetry.space_group_name_H-M   'P 1'
#
loop_
_entity.id
_entity.type
_entity.pdbx_description
1 polymer ?
#
loop_
_entity_poly.entity_id
_entity_poly.type
_entity_poly.pdbx_seq_one_letter_code
_entity_poly.pdbx_strand_id
1 'polypeptide(L)'
;MISGPPVHPPVENLNEDDLEVIYWEVRGHDGCYRTVAALQHFFDLFPTNHPLRIRTADGEDFITDIDSRVILEFDLHRPLQIMHIAMGGGKSFSTGDQERMNQAVWGFERPGEEMVGIALDMASMQFGEKGRGKGGENFMLGTLDAFYNFVETVVAGGDPMKLGSKRIGPSPHDKWLKEVARRVRYRWTNRETGRWCDHCGKPLDAPKSCPCHEVFYCGSAHQKKAWRFHKKHCSKRKTN
;
A
#
# COMPACT_ATOMS: atom_id res chain seq x y z
N MET A 1 11.37 -33.07 1.11
CA MET A 1 12.25 -32.52 0.06
C MET A 1 12.45 -31.06 0.37
N ILE A 2 13.67 -30.63 0.69
CA ILE A 2 13.98 -29.22 0.89
C ILE A 2 14.18 -28.63 -0.50
N SER A 3 13.22 -27.84 -0.98
CA SER A 3 13.41 -27.04 -2.20
C SER A 3 14.61 -26.13 -1.96
N GLY A 4 15.62 -26.21 -2.84
CA GLY A 4 16.75 -25.28 -2.81
C GLY A 4 16.26 -23.82 -2.85
N PRO A 5 17.10 -22.86 -2.40
CA PRO A 5 16.71 -21.46 -2.45
C PRO A 5 16.30 -21.09 -3.87
N PRO A 6 15.26 -20.26 -4.06
CA PRO A 6 14.86 -19.81 -5.38
C PRO A 6 16.07 -19.18 -6.07
N VAL A 7 16.43 -19.71 -7.23
CA VAL A 7 17.49 -19.14 -8.06
C VAL A 7 16.89 -17.88 -8.67
N HIS A 8 17.23 -16.73 -8.09
CA HIS A 8 16.87 -15.45 -8.71
C HIS A 8 17.58 -15.36 -10.07
N PRO A 9 16.87 -14.92 -11.13
CA PRO A 9 17.51 -14.72 -12.42
C PRO A 9 18.65 -13.71 -12.28
N PRO A 10 19.72 -13.82 -13.09
CA PRO A 10 20.74 -12.78 -13.18
C PRO A 10 20.09 -11.39 -13.31
N VAL A 11 20.70 -10.35 -12.74
CA VAL A 11 20.17 -8.97 -12.81
C VAL A 11 19.87 -8.56 -14.26
N GLU A 12 20.69 -9.04 -15.20
CA GLU A 12 20.56 -8.84 -16.65
C GLU A 12 19.27 -9.41 -17.25
N ASN A 13 18.61 -10.34 -16.55
CA ASN A 13 17.39 -11.02 -16.98
C ASN A 13 16.14 -10.51 -16.24
N LEU A 14 16.27 -9.52 -15.34
CA LEU A 14 15.12 -8.96 -14.63
C LEU A 14 14.30 -8.08 -15.58
N ASN A 15 13.00 -8.35 -15.66
CA ASN A 15 12.08 -7.50 -16.41
C ASN A 15 11.58 -6.32 -15.53
N GLU A 16 10.79 -5.42 -16.10
CA GLU A 16 10.25 -4.25 -15.38
C GLU A 16 9.36 -4.62 -14.17
N ASP A 17 8.68 -5.77 -14.22
CA ASP A 17 7.85 -6.26 -13.12
C ASP A 17 8.73 -6.77 -11.98
N ASP A 18 9.77 -7.57 -12.29
CA ASP A 18 10.72 -8.06 -11.29
C ASP A 18 11.41 -6.88 -10.57
N LEU A 19 11.83 -5.87 -11.33
CA LEU A 19 12.44 -4.66 -10.78
C LEU A 19 11.47 -3.85 -9.90
N GLU A 20 10.20 -3.77 -10.27
CA GLU A 20 9.18 -3.13 -9.45
C GLU A 20 8.96 -3.90 -8.14
N VAL A 21 8.89 -5.22 -8.18
CA VAL A 21 8.73 -6.07 -6.99
C VAL A 21 9.90 -5.88 -6.04
N ILE A 22 11.14 -6.05 -6.53
CA ILE A 22 12.34 -5.87 -5.71
C ILE A 22 12.37 -4.47 -5.09
N TYR A 23 12.02 -3.45 -5.87
CA TYR A 23 11.95 -2.08 -5.37
C TYR A 23 10.97 -1.95 -4.20
N TRP A 24 9.76 -2.50 -4.34
CA TRP A 24 8.73 -2.38 -3.31
C TRP A 24 8.95 -3.30 -2.11
N GLU A 25 9.55 -4.47 -2.29
CA GLU A 25 9.98 -5.33 -1.18
C GLU A 25 10.98 -4.58 -0.29
N VAL A 26 12.03 -4.05 -0.91
CA VAL A 26 13.08 -3.29 -0.20
C VAL A 26 12.51 -2.01 0.42
N ARG A 27 11.64 -1.30 -0.30
CA ARG A 27 11.02 -0.06 0.20
C ARG A 27 10.00 -0.31 1.31
N GLY A 28 9.30 -1.45 1.27
CA GLY A 28 8.29 -1.86 2.24
C GLY A 28 8.88 -2.46 3.52
N HIS A 29 10.15 -2.84 3.51
CA HIS A 29 10.90 -3.39 4.64
C HIS A 29 10.67 -2.60 5.93
N ASP A 30 10.16 -3.27 6.96
CA ASP A 30 9.87 -2.68 8.29
C ASP A 30 9.09 -1.36 8.16
N GLY A 31 8.19 -1.34 7.18
CA GLY A 31 7.53 -0.14 6.70
C GLY A 31 6.15 0.09 7.29
N CYS A 32 5.52 -0.91 7.92
CA CYS A 32 4.11 -0.87 8.30
C CYS A 32 3.77 0.33 9.20
N TYR A 33 4.51 0.53 10.29
CA TYR A 33 4.32 1.69 11.16
C TYR A 33 4.67 3.02 10.47
N ARG A 34 5.70 3.03 9.62
CA ARG A 34 6.12 4.24 8.88
C ARG A 34 5.08 4.66 7.86
N THR A 35 4.47 3.72 7.14
CA THR A 35 3.43 4.02 6.15
C THR A 35 2.14 4.44 6.85
N VAL A 36 1.73 3.76 7.94
CA VAL A 36 0.60 4.21 8.78
C VAL A 36 0.84 5.65 9.26
N ALA A 37 2.00 5.95 9.83
CA ALA A 37 2.37 7.30 10.25
C ALA A 37 2.42 8.31 9.09
N ALA A 38 2.88 7.92 7.90
CA ALA A 38 2.89 8.79 6.72
C ALA A 38 1.46 9.23 6.34
N LEU A 39 0.51 8.30 6.33
CA LEU A 39 -0.88 8.62 6.03
C LEU A 39 -1.57 9.38 7.18
N GLN A 40 -1.20 9.11 8.45
CA GLN A 40 -1.61 9.94 9.59
C GLN A 40 -1.22 11.40 9.38
N HIS A 41 0.07 11.67 9.10
CA HIS A 41 0.56 13.03 8.87
C HIS A 41 -0.08 13.68 7.63
N PHE A 42 -0.46 12.89 6.63
CA PHE A 42 -1.22 13.39 5.47
C PHE A 42 -2.64 13.81 5.86
N PHE A 43 -3.34 12.98 6.62
CA PHE A 43 -4.68 13.28 7.12
C PHE A 43 -4.71 14.48 8.07
N ASP A 44 -3.65 14.71 8.86
CA ASP A 44 -3.49 15.91 9.69
C ASP A 44 -3.45 17.23 8.88
N LEU A 45 -3.29 17.16 7.54
CA LEU A 45 -3.33 18.33 6.64
C LEU A 45 -4.76 18.68 6.17
N PHE A 46 -5.77 17.99 6.70
CA PHE A 46 -7.18 18.17 6.38
C PHE A 46 -7.98 18.46 7.67
N PRO A 47 -9.15 19.11 7.57
CA PRO A 47 -10.11 19.15 8.67
C PRO A 47 -10.49 17.75 9.15
N THR A 48 -10.83 17.60 10.43
CA THR A 48 -11.18 16.30 11.03
C THR A 48 -12.40 15.65 10.38
N ASN A 49 -13.38 16.44 9.98
CA ASN A 49 -14.60 16.02 9.26
C ASN A 49 -14.44 16.00 7.74
N HIS A 50 -13.20 15.91 7.23
CA HIS A 50 -13.01 15.87 5.79
C HIS A 50 -13.50 14.52 5.23
N PRO A 51 -14.37 14.52 4.21
CA PRO A 51 -14.87 13.28 3.62
C PRO A 51 -13.73 12.48 2.97
N LEU A 52 -13.69 11.20 3.28
CA LEU A 52 -12.77 10.21 2.73
C LEU A 52 -13.56 9.18 1.93
N ARG A 53 -13.31 9.12 0.62
CA ARG A 53 -13.91 8.09 -0.24
C ARG A 53 -13.04 6.84 -0.29
N ILE A 54 -13.59 5.72 0.14
CA ILE A 54 -12.94 4.40 0.09
C ILE A 54 -13.43 3.68 -1.17
N ARG A 55 -12.50 3.20 -1.99
CA ARG A 55 -12.80 2.41 -3.20
C ARG A 55 -11.91 1.18 -3.26
N THR A 56 -12.49 -0.01 -3.24
CA THR A 56 -11.70 -1.25 -3.30
C THR A 56 -11.69 -1.84 -4.70
N ALA A 57 -10.66 -2.64 -4.97
CA ALA A 57 -10.58 -3.44 -6.17
C ALA A 57 -11.69 -4.50 -6.28
N ASP A 58 -12.51 -4.75 -5.27
CA ASP A 58 -13.65 -5.67 -5.31
C ASP A 58 -14.97 -4.96 -5.65
N GLY A 59 -15.00 -3.62 -5.61
CA GLY A 59 -16.17 -2.81 -6.01
C GLY A 59 -16.87 -2.10 -4.85
N GLU A 60 -16.34 -2.18 -3.64
CA GLU A 60 -16.79 -1.33 -2.53
C GLU A 60 -16.52 0.14 -2.87
N ASP A 61 -17.49 1.01 -2.62
CA ASP A 61 -17.41 2.45 -2.86
C ASP A 61 -18.30 3.18 -1.86
N PHE A 62 -17.70 3.79 -0.85
CA PHE A 62 -18.41 4.54 0.18
C PHE A 62 -17.60 5.75 0.64
N ILE A 63 -18.28 6.68 1.30
CA ILE A 63 -17.67 7.86 1.91
C ILE A 63 -17.75 7.69 3.42
N THR A 64 -16.63 7.87 4.10
CA THR A 64 -16.52 7.93 5.57
C THR A 64 -15.77 9.21 5.95
N ASP A 65 -15.60 9.50 7.24
CA ASP A 65 -14.77 10.63 7.68
C ASP A 65 -13.31 10.21 7.83
N ILE A 66 -12.38 11.13 7.60
CA ILE A 66 -10.97 10.87 7.92
C ILE A 66 -10.84 10.39 9.39
N ASP A 67 -11.57 10.98 10.33
CA ASP A 67 -11.46 10.68 11.77
C ASP A 67 -12.08 9.34 12.24
N SER A 68 -12.91 8.70 11.40
CA SER A 68 -13.48 7.37 11.72
C SER A 68 -12.43 6.25 11.65
N ARG A 69 -11.28 6.50 11.01
CA ARG A 69 -10.20 5.52 10.90
C ARG A 69 -9.66 5.04 12.25
N VAL A 70 -9.16 3.81 12.27
CA VAL A 70 -8.43 3.23 13.41
C VAL A 70 -7.18 2.52 12.92
N ILE A 71 -6.19 2.35 13.79
CA ILE A 71 -5.01 1.52 13.49
C ILE A 71 -5.30 0.13 14.04
N LEU A 72 -5.11 -0.86 13.18
CA LEU A 72 -5.21 -2.27 13.52
C LEU A 72 -3.80 -2.82 13.64
N GLU A 73 -3.45 -3.37 14.79
CA GLU A 73 -2.14 -3.96 15.05
C GLU A 73 -2.25 -5.48 15.16
N PHE A 74 -1.30 -6.18 14.55
CA PHE A 74 -1.25 -7.64 14.50
C PHE A 74 0.13 -8.11 14.95
N ASP A 75 0.16 -9.09 15.85
CA ASP A 75 1.35 -9.85 16.14
C ASP A 75 1.31 -11.11 15.26
N LEU A 76 2.14 -11.14 14.23
CA LEU A 76 2.19 -12.23 13.26
C LEU A 76 3.27 -13.22 13.63
N HIS A 77 2.97 -14.52 13.52
CA HIS A 77 3.82 -15.61 13.98
C HIS A 77 4.36 -16.45 12.83
N ARG A 78 5.66 -16.78 12.91
CA ARG A 78 6.40 -17.61 11.96
C ARG A 78 6.17 -17.17 10.51
N PRO A 79 6.75 -16.03 10.11
CA PRO A 79 6.72 -15.57 8.71
C PRO A 79 7.19 -16.69 7.77
N LEU A 80 6.42 -16.93 6.71
CA LEU A 80 6.69 -17.96 5.70
C LEU A 80 7.66 -17.47 4.62
N GLN A 81 8.01 -16.19 4.65
CA GLN A 81 8.96 -15.56 3.75
C GLN A 81 9.97 -14.76 4.57
N ILE A 82 11.24 -14.97 4.25
CA ILE A 82 12.35 -14.18 4.77
C ILE A 82 12.90 -13.35 3.61
N MET A 83 13.05 -12.06 3.83
CA MET A 83 13.74 -11.16 2.89
C MET A 83 14.99 -10.64 3.57
N HIS A 84 16.12 -10.70 2.86
CA HIS A 84 17.42 -10.25 3.35
C HIS A 84 18.02 -9.23 2.40
N ILE A 85 18.29 -8.02 2.90
CA ILE A 85 18.88 -6.92 2.16
C ILE A 85 20.33 -6.80 2.60
N ALA A 86 21.26 -7.20 1.74
CA ALA A 86 22.68 -6.95 1.96
C ALA A 86 23.05 -5.56 1.41
N MET A 87 23.61 -4.71 2.26
CA MET A 87 24.17 -3.42 1.88
C MET A 87 25.70 -3.46 1.90
N GLY A 88 26.32 -2.58 1.12
CA GLY A 88 27.77 -2.38 1.19
C GLY A 88 28.25 -2.04 2.61
N GLY A 89 29.46 -2.48 2.96
CA GLY A 89 30.05 -2.22 4.27
C GLY A 89 29.57 -3.16 5.39
N GLY A 90 29.11 -4.36 5.06
CA GLY A 90 28.76 -5.41 6.04
C GLY A 90 27.46 -5.17 6.80
N LYS A 91 26.62 -4.23 6.35
CA LYS A 91 25.29 -4.01 6.92
C LYS A 91 24.28 -4.87 6.18
N SER A 92 23.38 -5.49 6.91
CA SER A 92 22.22 -6.16 6.33
C SER A 92 20.96 -5.92 7.15
N PHE A 93 19.82 -6.09 6.49
CA PHE A 93 18.50 -6.02 7.11
C PHE A 93 17.72 -7.28 6.74
N SER A 94 16.87 -7.75 7.64
CA SER A 94 16.05 -8.93 7.42
C SER A 94 14.61 -8.66 7.81
N THR A 95 13.65 -9.06 6.97
CA THR A 95 12.23 -9.17 7.35
C THR A 95 11.89 -10.64 7.46
N GLY A 96 11.15 -11.00 8.50
CA GLY A 96 10.63 -12.35 8.68
C GLY A 96 11.61 -13.36 9.26
N ASP A 97 12.82 -12.94 9.64
CA ASP A 97 13.83 -13.81 10.27
C ASP A 97 13.58 -14.07 11.76
N GLN A 98 12.60 -13.37 12.35
CA GLN A 98 12.15 -13.57 13.71
C GLN A 98 10.90 -14.46 13.78
N GLU A 99 10.71 -15.13 14.91
CA GLU A 99 9.51 -15.94 15.17
C GLU A 99 8.23 -15.07 15.21
N ARG A 100 8.37 -13.78 15.52
CA ARG A 100 7.27 -12.82 15.60
C ARG A 100 7.59 -11.57 14.79
N MET A 101 6.56 -10.97 14.22
CA MET A 101 6.65 -9.72 13.48
C MET A 101 5.39 -8.90 13.71
N ASN A 102 5.54 -7.61 14.00
CA ASN A 102 4.42 -6.71 14.17
C ASN A 102 3.99 -6.15 12.81
N GLN A 103 2.68 -6.06 12.59
CA GLN A 103 2.10 -5.43 11.41
C GLN A 103 1.05 -4.41 11.84
N ALA A 104 1.10 -3.22 11.26
CA ALA A 104 0.11 -2.17 11.47
C ALA A 104 -0.52 -1.75 10.14
N VAL A 105 -1.84 -1.61 10.13
CA VAL A 105 -2.62 -1.20 8.95
C VAL A 105 -3.71 -0.21 9.36
N TRP A 106 -4.27 0.50 8.38
CA TRP A 106 -5.45 1.34 8.62
C TRP A 106 -6.74 0.55 8.48
N GLY A 107 -7.63 0.68 9.45
CA GLY A 107 -8.99 0.19 9.44
C GLY A 107 -9.99 1.31 9.13
N PHE A 108 -11.00 1.02 8.31
CA PHE A 108 -12.11 1.91 8.01
C PHE A 108 -13.47 1.27 8.28
N GLU A 109 -14.33 2.04 8.93
CA GLU A 109 -15.73 1.72 9.20
C GLU A 109 -16.61 2.27 8.07
N ARG A 110 -17.64 1.50 7.69
CA ARG A 110 -18.68 2.00 6.78
C ARG A 110 -19.63 2.92 7.55
N PRO A 111 -20.30 3.86 6.86
CA PRO A 111 -21.32 4.70 7.47
C PRO A 111 -22.41 3.86 8.16
N GLY A 112 -22.60 4.06 9.46
CA GLY A 112 -23.60 3.35 10.25
C GLY A 112 -23.19 1.96 10.74
N GLU A 113 -21.97 1.50 10.45
CA GLU A 113 -21.42 0.28 11.03
C GLU A 113 -20.54 0.62 12.24
N GLU A 114 -20.62 -0.20 13.29
CA GLU A 114 -19.78 -0.05 14.49
C GLU A 114 -18.45 -0.82 14.39
N MET A 115 -18.30 -1.66 13.37
CA MET A 115 -17.14 -2.52 13.18
C MET A 115 -16.35 -2.11 11.95
N VAL A 116 -15.02 -2.21 12.07
CA VAL A 116 -14.10 -2.04 10.95
C VAL A 116 -14.32 -3.15 9.93
N GLY A 117 -14.63 -2.78 8.70
CA GLY A 117 -14.86 -3.75 7.62
C GLY A 117 -13.86 -3.68 6.48
N ILE A 118 -13.03 -2.64 6.41
CA ILE A 118 -11.99 -2.45 5.37
C ILE A 118 -10.63 -2.27 6.02
N ALA A 119 -9.60 -2.89 5.44
CA ALA A 119 -8.20 -2.70 5.81
C ALA A 119 -7.38 -2.13 4.64
N LEU A 120 -6.46 -1.22 4.95
CA LEU A 120 -5.44 -0.67 4.06
C LEU A 120 -4.05 -0.96 4.61
N ASP A 121 -3.34 -1.83 3.92
CA ASP A 121 -1.92 -2.12 4.16
C ASP A 121 -1.06 -1.52 3.04
N MET A 122 -0.33 -0.46 3.35
CA MET A 122 0.57 0.20 2.41
C MET A 122 2.00 -0.36 2.44
N ALA A 123 2.27 -1.33 3.31
CA ALA A 123 3.55 -2.04 3.41
C ALA A 123 3.45 -3.50 2.96
N SER A 124 2.29 -3.97 2.47
CA SER A 124 2.05 -5.35 2.08
C SER A 124 3.07 -5.88 1.06
N MET A 125 3.55 -5.02 0.15
CA MET A 125 4.59 -5.37 -0.83
C MET A 125 5.94 -5.79 -0.21
N GLN A 126 6.14 -5.65 1.11
CA GLN A 126 7.29 -6.26 1.80
C GLN A 126 7.34 -7.79 1.68
N PHE A 127 6.22 -8.42 1.32
CA PHE A 127 6.10 -9.86 1.03
C PHE A 127 6.06 -10.16 -0.48
N GLY A 128 6.63 -9.28 -1.30
CA GLY A 128 6.71 -9.42 -2.74
C GLY A 128 5.36 -9.39 -3.43
N GLU A 129 5.23 -10.16 -4.52
CA GLU A 129 4.01 -10.23 -5.32
C GLU A 129 2.77 -10.67 -4.53
N LYS A 130 2.93 -11.46 -3.46
CA LYS A 130 1.82 -11.81 -2.56
C LYS A 130 1.19 -10.59 -1.89
N GLY A 131 1.99 -9.54 -1.67
CA GLY A 131 1.58 -8.27 -1.10
C GLY A 131 0.81 -7.37 -2.04
N ARG A 132 0.69 -7.72 -3.32
CA ARG A 132 0.04 -6.88 -4.32
C ARG A 132 -1.48 -6.84 -4.10
N GLY A 133 -2.06 -5.65 -4.20
CA GLY A 133 -3.50 -5.47 -4.14
C GLY A 133 -4.23 -6.25 -5.24
N LYS A 134 -5.49 -6.63 -4.98
CA LYS A 134 -6.31 -7.37 -5.95
C LYS A 134 -6.49 -6.62 -7.28
N GLY A 135 -6.36 -5.30 -7.31
CA GLY A 135 -6.44 -4.46 -8.49
C GLY A 135 -5.10 -4.25 -9.20
N GLY A 136 -4.02 -4.86 -8.71
CA GLY A 136 -2.66 -4.68 -9.20
C GLY A 136 -1.86 -3.58 -8.49
N GLU A 137 -2.45 -2.93 -7.49
CA GLU A 137 -1.85 -1.83 -6.73
C GLU A 137 -0.68 -2.31 -5.87
N ASN A 138 0.27 -1.41 -5.59
CA ASN A 138 1.41 -1.67 -4.72
C ASN A 138 1.07 -1.56 -3.21
N PHE A 139 -0.21 -1.72 -2.87
CA PHE A 139 -0.76 -1.73 -1.53
C PHE A 139 -1.98 -2.64 -1.52
N MET A 140 -2.35 -3.14 -0.34
CA MET A 140 -3.59 -3.87 -0.16
C MET A 140 -4.67 -2.93 0.34
N LEU A 141 -5.81 -2.87 -0.37
CA LEU A 141 -7.03 -2.22 0.10
C LEU A 141 -8.23 -3.12 -0.17
N GLY A 142 -8.84 -3.66 0.88
CA GLY A 142 -9.91 -4.66 0.76
C GLY A 142 -10.66 -4.90 2.06
N THR A 143 -11.56 -5.87 2.05
CA THR A 143 -12.27 -6.27 3.28
C THR A 143 -11.29 -6.81 4.33
N LEU A 144 -11.68 -6.75 5.60
CA LEU A 144 -10.88 -7.33 6.68
C LEU A 144 -10.65 -8.83 6.47
N ASP A 145 -11.65 -9.57 5.97
CA ASP A 145 -11.50 -10.98 5.58
C ASP A 145 -10.48 -11.16 4.46
N ALA A 146 -10.47 -10.28 3.45
CA ALA A 146 -9.47 -10.34 2.39
C ALA A 146 -8.06 -10.13 2.97
N PHE A 147 -7.92 -9.21 3.94
CA PHE A 147 -6.66 -8.99 4.66
C PHE A 147 -6.21 -10.23 5.44
N TYR A 148 -7.11 -10.87 6.21
CA TYR A 148 -6.77 -12.12 6.90
C TYR A 148 -6.34 -13.24 5.94
N ASN A 149 -7.10 -13.45 4.85
CA ASN A 149 -6.74 -14.43 3.82
C ASN A 149 -5.35 -14.17 3.23
N PHE A 150 -4.99 -12.89 3.04
CA PHE A 150 -3.64 -12.52 2.61
C PHE A 150 -2.58 -12.85 3.68
N VAL A 151 -2.82 -12.46 4.93
CA VAL A 151 -1.90 -12.70 6.05
C VAL A 151 -1.60 -14.20 6.20
N GLU A 152 -2.61 -15.06 6.09
CA GLU A 152 -2.45 -16.53 6.14
C GLU A 152 -1.54 -17.09 5.03
N THR A 153 -1.33 -16.34 3.93
CA THR A 153 -0.41 -16.76 2.84
C THR A 153 1.05 -16.40 3.10
N VAL A 154 1.31 -15.53 4.10
CA VAL A 154 2.64 -14.99 4.40
C VAL A 154 3.12 -15.33 5.81
N VAL A 155 2.24 -15.78 6.73
CA VAL A 155 2.62 -16.22 8.09
C VAL A 155 1.89 -17.51 8.48
N ALA A 156 2.44 -18.28 9.43
CA ALA A 156 1.84 -19.54 9.89
C ALA A 156 0.85 -19.39 11.05
N GLY A 157 0.59 -18.16 11.49
CA GLY A 157 -0.36 -17.83 12.54
C GLY A 157 -0.22 -16.38 12.99
N GLY A 158 -1.07 -15.97 13.93
CA GLY A 158 -0.99 -14.65 14.54
C GLY A 158 -1.93 -14.57 15.73
N ASP A 159 -1.68 -13.59 16.61
CA ASP A 159 -2.61 -13.27 17.68
C ASP A 159 -3.85 -12.55 17.11
N PRO A 160 -4.97 -12.54 17.86
CA PRO A 160 -6.11 -11.71 17.52
C PRO A 160 -5.70 -10.25 17.34
N MET A 161 -6.31 -9.59 16.36
CA MET A 161 -6.12 -8.17 16.09
C MET A 161 -6.27 -7.33 17.37
N LYS A 162 -5.27 -6.52 17.66
CA LYS A 162 -5.34 -5.51 18.71
C LYS A 162 -5.98 -4.26 18.12
N LEU A 163 -7.23 -4.01 18.49
CA LEU A 163 -7.85 -2.69 18.30
C LEU A 163 -7.27 -1.75 19.36
N GLY A 164 -6.88 -0.53 19.01
CA GLY A 164 -6.68 0.43 20.09
C GLY A 164 -6.15 1.80 19.75
N SER A 165 -5.37 1.94 18.67
CA SER A 165 -4.66 3.19 18.45
C SER A 165 -5.37 4.03 17.39
N LYS A 166 -5.80 5.25 17.77
CA LYS A 166 -6.19 6.27 16.78
C LYS A 166 -4.97 6.89 16.10
N ARG A 167 -3.78 6.79 16.71
CA ARG A 167 -2.54 7.40 16.24
C ARG A 167 -1.30 6.59 16.58
N ILE A 168 -0.31 6.62 15.68
CA ILE A 168 1.08 6.25 15.97
C ILE A 168 1.74 7.41 16.74
N GLY A 169 2.49 7.05 17.78
CA GLY A 169 3.26 7.99 18.59
C GLY A 169 4.45 8.63 17.82
N PRO A 170 5.17 9.57 18.45
CA PRO A 170 6.29 10.23 17.81
C PRO A 170 7.40 9.27 17.37
N SER A 171 8.02 9.56 16.22
CA SER A 171 9.09 8.77 15.62
C SER A 171 10.26 9.65 15.18
N PRO A 172 11.51 9.15 15.21
CA PRO A 172 12.66 9.84 14.61
C PRO A 172 12.46 10.20 13.13
N HIS A 173 11.56 9.52 12.43
CA HIS A 173 11.26 9.75 11.02
C HIS A 173 10.20 10.84 10.77
N ASP A 174 9.54 11.37 11.81
CA ASP A 174 8.37 12.25 11.67
C ASP A 174 8.65 13.50 10.85
N LYS A 175 9.84 14.11 10.99
CA LYS A 175 10.20 15.29 10.18
C LYS A 175 10.14 14.98 8.68
N TRP A 176 10.69 13.83 8.29
CA TRP A 176 10.70 13.39 6.90
C TRP A 176 9.30 12.95 6.44
N LEU A 177 8.55 12.21 7.28
CA LEU A 177 7.19 11.76 6.96
C LEU A 177 6.22 12.93 6.78
N LYS A 178 6.31 13.96 7.62
CA LYS A 178 5.53 15.20 7.45
C LYS A 178 5.85 15.89 6.13
N GLU A 179 7.10 15.85 5.68
CA GLU A 179 7.48 16.41 4.38
C GLU A 179 6.98 15.58 3.21
N VAL A 180 6.98 14.24 3.33
CA VAL A 180 6.29 13.36 2.37
C VAL A 180 4.81 13.72 2.29
N ALA A 181 4.13 13.84 3.44
CA ALA A 181 2.72 14.21 3.52
C ALA A 181 2.43 15.55 2.84
N ARG A 182 3.24 16.59 3.08
CA ARG A 182 3.09 17.90 2.41
C ARG A 182 3.23 17.80 0.89
N ARG A 183 4.21 17.04 0.39
CA ARG A 183 4.38 16.83 -1.06
C ARG A 183 3.20 16.09 -1.67
N VAL A 184 2.66 15.07 -0.99
CA VAL A 184 1.46 14.36 -1.45
C VAL A 184 0.25 15.29 -1.44
N ARG A 185 0.09 16.11 -0.38
CA ARG A 185 -0.98 17.12 -0.30
C ARG A 185 -0.91 18.12 -1.44
N TYR A 186 0.28 18.64 -1.74
CA TYR A 186 0.50 19.53 -2.88
C TYR A 186 0.07 18.89 -4.20
N ARG A 187 0.45 17.62 -4.44
CA ARG A 187 0.02 16.90 -5.66
C ARG A 187 -1.49 16.71 -5.70
N TRP A 188 -2.09 16.31 -4.58
CA TRP A 188 -3.53 16.11 -4.47
C TRP A 188 -4.32 17.39 -4.74
N THR A 189 -3.89 18.54 -4.20
CA THR A 189 -4.56 19.83 -4.43
C THR A 189 -4.38 20.36 -5.84
N ASN A 190 -3.30 19.97 -6.53
CA ASN A 190 -2.99 20.41 -7.89
C ASN A 190 -3.31 19.33 -8.95
N ARG A 191 -4.04 18.26 -8.59
CA ARG A 191 -4.32 17.10 -9.45
C ARG A 191 -5.01 17.41 -10.78
N GLU A 192 -5.70 18.55 -10.87
CA GLU A 192 -6.39 18.99 -12.08
C GLU A 192 -5.44 19.63 -13.10
N THR A 193 -4.38 20.29 -12.62
CA THR A 193 -3.44 21.04 -13.48
C THR A 193 -2.12 20.29 -13.69
N GLY A 194 -1.65 19.58 -12.68
CA GLY A 194 -0.44 18.77 -12.79
C GLY A 194 -0.71 17.38 -13.33
N ARG A 195 0.28 16.84 -14.02
CA ARG A 195 0.24 15.51 -14.64
C ARG A 195 1.13 14.60 -13.82
N TRP A 196 0.55 13.70 -13.04
CA TRP A 196 1.26 12.65 -12.31
C TRP A 196 0.81 11.28 -12.76
N CYS A 197 1.72 10.31 -12.72
CA CYS A 197 1.36 8.93 -12.99
C CYS A 197 0.49 8.37 -11.85
N ASP A 198 -0.70 7.87 -12.18
CA ASP A 198 -1.63 7.30 -11.21
C ASP A 198 -1.14 5.96 -10.63
N HIS A 199 -0.20 5.30 -11.30
CA HIS A 199 0.44 4.05 -10.82
C HIS A 199 1.62 4.30 -9.88
N CYS A 200 2.59 5.15 -10.28
CA CYS A 200 3.84 5.33 -9.53
C CYS A 200 4.02 6.71 -8.88
N GLY A 201 3.12 7.66 -9.12
CA GLY A 201 3.17 9.01 -8.56
C GLY A 201 4.24 9.94 -9.14
N LYS A 202 4.96 9.54 -10.20
CA LYS A 202 5.98 10.36 -10.87
C LYS A 202 5.33 11.56 -11.60
N PRO A 203 5.87 12.78 -11.53
CA PRO A 203 5.45 13.89 -12.40
C PRO A 203 5.76 13.58 -13.88
N LEU A 204 4.90 14.06 -14.79
CA LEU A 204 4.91 13.70 -16.20
C LEU A 204 4.94 14.96 -17.09
N ASP A 205 5.89 15.01 -18.01
CA ASP A 205 5.93 16.05 -19.05
C ASP A 205 5.02 15.67 -20.23
N ALA A 206 5.10 14.40 -20.68
CA ALA A 206 4.32 13.84 -21.77
C ALA A 206 3.54 12.60 -21.31
N PRO A 207 2.41 12.77 -20.59
CA PRO A 207 1.67 11.64 -20.05
C PRO A 207 0.89 10.87 -21.13
N LYS A 208 0.77 9.56 -20.94
CA LYS A 208 -0.32 8.79 -21.54
C LYS A 208 -1.61 9.04 -20.75
N SER A 209 -2.64 9.58 -21.39
CA SER A 209 -3.95 9.77 -20.76
C SER A 209 -4.85 8.55 -20.95
N CYS A 210 -5.67 8.27 -19.95
CA CYS A 210 -6.85 7.43 -20.14
C CYS A 210 -7.91 8.18 -20.98
N PRO A 211 -8.79 7.49 -21.75
CA PRO A 211 -9.91 8.15 -22.44
C PRO A 211 -10.86 8.95 -21.53
N CYS A 212 -10.90 8.68 -20.22
CA CYS A 212 -11.64 9.53 -19.29
C CYS A 212 -11.00 10.90 -19.04
N HIS A 213 -9.72 11.08 -19.41
CA HIS A 213 -8.93 12.29 -19.16
C HIS A 213 -8.78 12.69 -17.67
N GLU A 214 -9.20 11.82 -16.75
CA GLU A 214 -9.09 12.03 -15.30
C GLU A 214 -7.79 11.46 -14.70
N VAL A 215 -7.12 10.55 -15.41
CA VAL A 215 -5.89 9.88 -14.95
C VAL A 215 -4.83 9.83 -16.04
N PHE A 216 -3.57 9.88 -15.60
CA PHE A 216 -2.39 9.94 -16.44
C PHE A 216 -1.38 8.86 -16.04
N TYR A 217 -0.59 8.39 -16.99
CA TYR A 217 0.40 7.34 -16.77
C TYR A 217 1.72 7.67 -17.45
N CYS A 218 2.83 7.14 -16.92
CA CYS A 218 4.14 7.20 -17.58
C CYS A 218 4.10 6.63 -19.00
N GLY A 219 3.25 5.63 -19.24
CA GLY A 219 3.14 4.95 -20.52
C GLY A 219 2.13 3.81 -20.46
N SER A 220 2.09 3.00 -21.52
CA SER A 220 1.14 1.89 -21.65
C SER A 220 1.34 0.80 -20.58
N ALA A 221 2.57 0.57 -20.12
CA ALA A 221 2.87 -0.41 -19.08
C ALA A 221 2.16 -0.05 -17.75
N HIS A 222 2.38 1.18 -17.25
CA HIS A 222 1.73 1.65 -16.02
C HIS A 222 0.20 1.75 -16.17
N GLN A 223 -0.30 2.12 -17.35
CA GLN A 223 -1.75 2.07 -17.59
C GLN A 223 -2.27 0.64 -17.45
N LYS A 224 -1.62 -0.36 -18.07
CA LYS A 224 -2.04 -1.77 -17.99
C LYS A 224 -2.05 -2.29 -16.56
N LYS A 225 -1.01 -1.98 -15.76
CA LYS A 225 -0.92 -2.36 -14.35
C LYS A 225 -2.06 -1.78 -13.53
N ALA A 226 -2.30 -0.47 -13.65
CA ALA A 226 -3.38 0.21 -12.95
C ALA A 226 -4.78 -0.08 -13.52
N TRP A 227 -4.88 -0.63 -14.74
CA TRP A 227 -6.16 -0.77 -15.45
C TRP A 227 -7.13 -1.68 -14.71
N ARG A 228 -6.65 -2.75 -14.05
CA ARG A 228 -7.54 -3.69 -13.35
C ARG A 228 -8.33 -3.01 -12.23
N PHE A 229 -7.71 -2.05 -11.52
CA PHE A 229 -8.40 -1.17 -10.57
C PHE A 229 -9.16 -0.06 -11.29
N HIS A 230 -8.47 0.76 -12.09
CA HIS A 230 -9.03 1.97 -12.69
C HIS A 230 -10.30 1.70 -13.53
N LYS A 231 -10.34 0.58 -14.26
CA LYS A 231 -11.51 0.21 -15.07
C LYS A 231 -12.81 0.14 -14.27
N LYS A 232 -12.77 -0.09 -12.95
CA LYS A 232 -13.99 -0.13 -12.12
C LYS A 232 -14.60 1.26 -11.88
N HIS A 233 -13.78 2.29 -12.00
CA HIS A 233 -14.17 3.68 -11.67
C HIS A 233 -14.01 4.64 -12.85
N CYS A 234 -13.56 4.15 -14.01
CA CYS A 234 -13.40 4.93 -15.24
C CYS A 234 -14.75 5.40 -15.77
N SER A 235 -14.95 6.72 -15.87
CA SER A 235 -16.19 7.34 -16.35
C SER A 235 -16.55 6.96 -17.80
N LYS A 236 -15.56 6.64 -18.64
CA LYS A 236 -15.74 6.25 -20.04
C LYS A 236 -15.94 4.74 -20.28
N ARG A 237 -15.83 3.91 -19.23
CA ARG A 237 -16.13 2.46 -19.36
C ARG A 237 -17.62 2.17 -19.25
N LYS A 238 -18.40 2.98 -18.52
CA LYS A 238 -19.84 2.78 -18.30
C LYS A 238 -20.72 2.93 -19.55
N THR A 239 -20.12 3.14 -20.73
CA THR A 239 -20.82 3.46 -21.99
C THR A 239 -20.69 2.40 -23.08
N ASN A 240 -20.19 1.19 -22.80
CA ASN A 240 -20.23 0.06 -23.74
C ASN A 240 -20.87 -1.17 -23.09
#